data_AF-A0A848M0N2-F1
#
_entry.id   AF-A0A848M0N2-F1
#
_cell.length_a   1.000
_cell.length_b   1.000
_cell.length_c   1.000
_cell.angle_alpha   90.00
_cell.angle_beta   90.00
_cell.angle_gamma   90.00
#
_symmetry.space_group_name_H-M   'P 1'
#
loop_
_entity.id
_entity.type
_entity.pdbx_description
1 polymer ?
#
loop_
_entity_poly.entity_id
_entity_poly.type
_entity_poly.pdbx_seq_one_letter_code
_entity_poly.pdbx_strand_id
1 'polypeptide(L)'
;MINDRMIEIEEAINKLTIELLVPLRTSKKVNKEAFDKLYALLEELKELVKGEVLIRRKLAGLLFFIYSSISAEGEHTHYSDPIFIEAGKLEDYLSKILWDSPFGKGF
;
A
#
# COMPACT_ATOMS: atom_id res chain seq x y z
N MET A 1 15.78 -6.52 16.15
CA MET A 1 15.18 -5.43 16.96
C MET A 1 14.05 -4.86 16.13
N ILE A 2 12.86 -4.59 16.68
CA ILE A 2 11.81 -3.92 15.91
C ILE A 2 12.26 -2.46 15.70
N ASN A 3 12.25 -1.99 14.46
CA ASN A 3 12.66 -0.65 14.10
C ASN A 3 11.54 0.35 14.47
N ASP A 4 11.81 1.28 15.38
CA ASP A 4 10.85 2.28 15.86
C ASP A 4 10.26 3.09 14.71
N ARG A 5 11.03 3.36 13.65
CA ARG A 5 10.54 4.06 12.46
C ARG A 5 9.49 3.26 11.70
N MET A 6 9.63 1.94 11.64
CA MET A 6 8.58 1.08 11.05
C MET A 6 7.29 1.08 11.89
N ILE A 7 7.40 1.33 13.20
CA ILE A 7 6.24 1.52 14.08
C ILE A 7 5.51 2.81 13.73
N GLU A 8 6.24 3.91 13.63
CA GLU A 8 5.69 5.20 13.22
C GLU A 8 5.05 5.16 11.83
N ILE A 9 5.68 4.50 10.86
CA ILE A 9 5.11 4.31 9.52
C ILE A 9 3.80 3.50 9.58
N GLU A 10 3.75 2.39 10.33
CA GLU A 10 2.52 1.61 10.49
C GLU A 10 1.39 2.47 11.05
N GLU A 11 1.66 3.29 12.07
CA GLU A 11 0.67 4.19 12.66
C GLU A 11 0.21 5.28 11.70
N ALA A 12 1.14 5.85 10.91
CA ALA A 12 0.83 6.85 9.89
C ALA A 12 -0.05 6.27 8.77
N ILE A 13 0.29 5.10 8.25
CA ILE A 13 -0.52 4.38 7.26
C ILE A 13 -1.90 4.07 7.83
N ASN A 14 -1.98 3.62 9.09
CA ASN A 14 -3.25 3.30 9.72
C ASN A 14 -4.17 4.53 9.77
N LYS A 15 -3.64 5.71 10.09
CA LYS A 15 -4.40 6.98 10.08
C LYS A 15 -4.89 7.35 8.68
N LEU A 16 -4.08 7.14 7.64
CA LEU A 16 -4.45 7.42 6.25
C LEU A 16 -5.57 6.51 5.71
N THR A 17 -5.78 5.34 6.31
CA THR A 17 -6.78 4.34 5.85
C THR A 17 -8.15 4.94 5.57
N ILE A 18 -8.65 5.82 6.46
CA ILE A 18 -9.97 6.43 6.29
C ILE A 18 -9.98 7.40 5.11
N GLU A 19 -8.95 8.25 5.00
CA GLU A 19 -8.81 9.24 3.94
C GLU A 19 -8.65 8.60 2.55
N LEU A 20 -8.06 7.41 2.50
CA LEU A 20 -7.95 6.59 1.30
C LEU A 20 -9.29 5.93 0.94
N LEU A 21 -9.88 5.19 1.88
CA LEU A 21 -10.95 4.23 1.55
C LEU A 21 -12.35 4.84 1.54
N VAL A 22 -12.63 5.87 2.35
CA VAL A 22 -13.98 6.47 2.39
C VAL A 22 -14.36 7.10 1.06
N PRO A 23 -13.52 7.95 0.41
CA PRO A 23 -13.86 8.56 -0.88
C PRO A 23 -14.02 7.53 -1.99
N LEU A 24 -13.20 6.48 -1.98
CA LEU A 24 -13.29 5.36 -2.93
C LEU A 24 -14.65 4.66 -2.82
N ARG A 25 -15.04 4.24 -1.62
CA ARG A 25 -16.29 3.50 -1.38
C ARG A 25 -17.54 4.33 -1.66
N THR A 26 -17.53 5.58 -1.20
CA THR A 26 -18.74 6.43 -1.21
C THR A 26 -18.94 7.20 -2.49
N SER A 27 -17.88 7.52 -3.21
CA SER A 27 -17.94 8.43 -4.37
C SER A 27 -17.10 7.98 -5.55
N LYS A 28 -16.41 6.83 -5.47
CA LYS A 28 -15.52 6.31 -6.51
C LYS A 28 -14.45 7.34 -6.92
N LYS A 29 -13.94 8.10 -5.94
CA LYS A 29 -12.92 9.13 -6.15
C LYS A 29 -11.63 8.77 -5.44
N VAL A 30 -10.52 8.91 -6.16
CA VAL A 30 -9.18 8.83 -5.61
C VAL A 30 -8.84 10.15 -4.92
N ASN A 31 -8.51 10.07 -3.63
CA ASN A 31 -7.92 11.18 -2.89
C ASN A 31 -6.40 11.21 -3.15
N LYS A 32 -5.98 11.93 -4.20
CA LYS A 32 -4.57 11.94 -4.64
C LYS A 32 -3.59 12.31 -3.51
N GLU A 33 -3.93 13.30 -2.69
CA GLU A 33 -3.05 13.72 -1.60
C GLU A 33 -2.81 12.60 -0.57
N ALA A 34 -3.85 11.83 -0.24
CA ALA A 34 -3.72 10.70 0.67
C ALA A 34 -2.90 9.56 0.06
N PHE A 35 -3.06 9.32 -1.24
CA PHE A 35 -2.27 8.33 -1.98
C PHE A 35 -0.80 8.73 -2.09
N ASP A 36 -0.50 9.99 -2.39
CA ASP A 36 0.88 10.49 -2.44
C ASP A 36 1.57 10.35 -1.08
N LYS A 37 0.87 10.65 0.03
CA LYS A 37 1.36 10.41 1.39
C LYS A 37 1.60 8.93 1.66
N LEU A 38 0.68 8.06 1.23
CA LEU A 38 0.85 6.61 1.34
C LEU A 38 2.11 6.15 0.59
N TYR A 39 2.30 6.57 -0.66
CA TYR A 39 3.44 6.14 -1.47
C TYR A 39 4.78 6.62 -0.92
N ALA A 40 4.84 7.84 -0.37
CA ALA A 40 6.04 8.30 0.32
C ALA A 40 6.41 7.40 1.52
N LEU A 41 5.41 6.99 2.31
CA LEU A 41 5.60 6.08 3.45
C LEU A 41 6.01 4.67 2.99
N LEU A 42 5.44 4.17 1.88
CA LEU A 42 5.78 2.87 1.33
C LEU A 42 7.18 2.84 0.72
N GLU A 43 7.62 3.92 0.09
CA GLU A 43 8.98 4.07 -0.42
C GLU A 43 10.00 4.01 0.72
N GLU A 44 9.75 4.74 1.82
CA GLU A 44 10.58 4.65 3.02
C GLU A 44 10.55 3.24 3.63
N LEU A 45 9.36 2.65 3.77
CA LEU A 45 9.19 1.32 4.32
C LEU A 45 9.95 0.27 3.52
N LYS A 46 9.92 0.36 2.19
CA LYS A 46 10.64 -0.54 1.27
C LYS A 46 12.14 -0.57 1.56
N GLU A 47 12.75 0.59 1.82
CA GLU A 47 14.17 0.64 2.18
C GLU A 47 14.41 0.09 3.59
N LEU A 48 13.49 0.30 4.54
CA LEU A 48 13.61 -0.22 5.90
C LEU A 48 13.45 -1.74 6.01
N VAL A 49 12.65 -2.37 5.14
CA VAL A 49 12.48 -3.84 5.11
C VAL A 49 13.58 -4.54 4.32
N LYS A 50 14.43 -3.80 3.59
CA LYS A 50 15.45 -4.39 2.74
C LYS A 50 16.48 -5.16 3.56
N GLY A 51 16.55 -6.46 3.35
CA GLY A 51 17.43 -7.37 4.10
C GLY A 51 16.84 -7.84 5.43
N GLU A 52 15.64 -7.38 5.81
CA GLU A 52 14.89 -7.93 6.92
C GLU A 52 14.12 -9.18 6.46
N VAL A 53 14.31 -10.29 7.17
CA VAL A 53 13.62 -11.56 6.85
C VAL A 53 12.15 -11.53 7.28
N LEU A 54 11.81 -10.67 8.25
CA LEU A 54 10.50 -10.63 8.87
C LEU A 54 10.00 -9.20 8.98
N ILE A 55 8.71 -9.02 8.68
CA ILE A 55 7.97 -7.81 9.00
C ILE A 55 6.93 -8.09 10.08
N ARG A 56 6.48 -7.05 10.77
CA ARG A 56 5.42 -7.19 11.76
C ARG A 56 4.12 -7.60 11.08
N ARG A 57 3.48 -8.64 11.62
CA ARG A 57 2.18 -9.16 11.14
C ARG A 57 1.12 -8.06 11.02
N LYS A 58 1.10 -7.09 11.94
CA LYS A 58 0.14 -5.99 11.95
C LYS A 58 0.31 -5.08 10.73
N LEU A 59 1.53 -4.65 10.44
CA LEU A 59 1.87 -3.91 9.22
C LEU A 59 1.48 -4.70 7.96
N ALA A 60 1.86 -5.98 7.88
CA ALA A 60 1.51 -6.83 6.74
C ALA A 60 -0.01 -6.89 6.51
N GLY A 61 -0.76 -7.12 7.58
CA GLY A 61 -2.23 -7.17 7.54
C GLY A 61 -2.87 -5.84 7.15
N LEU A 62 -2.33 -4.72 7.63
CA LEU A 62 -2.80 -3.38 7.26
C LEU A 62 -2.58 -3.09 5.78
N LEU A 63 -1.39 -3.36 5.26
CA LEU A 63 -1.08 -3.18 3.84
C LEU A 63 -1.98 -4.04 2.95
N PHE A 64 -2.15 -5.32 3.32
CA PHE A 64 -3.03 -6.23 2.61
C PHE A 64 -4.50 -5.79 2.64
N PHE A 65 -4.99 -5.30 3.78
CA PHE A 65 -6.34 -4.77 3.91
C PHE A 65 -6.58 -3.54 3.02
N ILE A 66 -5.64 -2.60 2.99
CA ILE A 66 -5.75 -1.40 2.14
C ILE A 66 -5.75 -1.82 0.67
N TYR A 67 -4.80 -2.66 0.25
CA TYR A 67 -4.69 -3.14 -1.13
C TYR A 67 -5.95 -3.87 -1.61
N SER A 68 -6.41 -4.88 -0.86
CA SER A 68 -7.60 -5.64 -1.21
C SER A 68 -8.85 -4.77 -1.24
N SER A 69 -8.97 -3.81 -0.33
CA SER A 69 -10.08 -2.84 -0.33
C SER A 69 -10.08 -1.98 -1.59
N ILE A 70 -8.92 -1.44 -2.00
CA ILE A 70 -8.83 -0.59 -3.20
C ILE A 70 -9.06 -1.42 -4.47
N SER A 71 -8.48 -2.61 -4.54
CA SER A 71 -8.60 -3.50 -5.70
C SER A 71 -10.05 -3.91 -5.94
N ALA A 72 -10.80 -4.26 -4.88
CA ALA A 72 -12.21 -4.59 -4.99
C ALA A 72 -13.05 -3.42 -5.55
N GLU A 73 -12.68 -2.18 -5.28
CA GLU A 73 -13.35 -1.01 -5.86
C GLU A 73 -13.03 -0.84 -7.36
N GLY A 74 -11.89 -1.38 -7.82
CA GLY A 74 -11.42 -1.34 -9.21
C GLY A 74 -11.81 -2.55 -10.09
N GLU A 75 -12.30 -3.65 -9.51
CA GLU A 75 -12.63 -4.89 -10.25
C GLU A 75 -13.75 -4.75 -11.30
N HIS A 76 -14.45 -3.60 -11.31
CA HIS A 76 -15.52 -3.31 -12.26
C HIS A 76 -15.31 -1.97 -13.01
N THR A 77 -14.10 -1.42 -12.94
CA THR A 77 -13.76 -0.18 -13.63
C THR A 77 -12.94 -0.45 -14.90
N HIS A 78 -12.85 0.53 -15.79
CA HIS A 78 -11.96 0.44 -16.95
C HIS A 78 -10.49 0.51 -16.51
N TYR A 79 -9.57 -0.08 -17.29
CA TYR A 79 -8.13 -0.04 -17.00
C TYR A 79 -7.54 1.38 -16.86
N SER A 80 -8.17 2.38 -17.48
CA SER A 80 -7.80 3.79 -17.36
C SER A 80 -8.39 4.49 -16.14
N ASP A 81 -9.21 3.81 -15.35
CA ASP A 81 -9.83 4.37 -14.15
C ASP A 81 -8.74 4.65 -13.11
N PRO A 82 -8.72 5.85 -12.50
CA PRO A 82 -7.78 6.18 -11.45
C PRO A 82 -7.68 5.14 -10.34
N ILE A 83 -8.79 4.50 -9.94
CA ILE A 83 -8.80 3.47 -8.90
C ILE A 83 -7.98 2.25 -9.33
N PHE A 84 -8.15 1.81 -10.58
CA PHE A 84 -7.40 0.69 -11.13
C PHE A 84 -5.90 1.00 -11.17
N ILE A 85 -5.53 2.21 -11.59
CA ILE A 85 -4.14 2.68 -11.64
C ILE A 85 -3.51 2.68 -10.24
N GLU A 86 -4.20 3.22 -9.23
CA GLU A 86 -3.65 3.25 -7.87
C GLU A 86 -3.59 1.86 -7.23
N ALA A 87 -4.52 0.94 -7.57
CA ALA A 87 -4.46 -0.46 -7.14
C ALA A 87 -3.21 -1.16 -7.69
N GLY A 88 -2.92 -1.01 -8.99
CA GLY A 88 -1.74 -1.61 -9.62
C GLY A 88 -0.41 -1.05 -9.08
N LYS A 89 -0.33 0.27 -8.84
CA LYS A 89 0.85 0.85 -8.17
C LYS A 89 1.04 0.30 -6.76
N LEU A 90 -0.05 0.16 -6.01
CA LEU A 90 0.00 -0.37 -4.66
C LEU A 90 0.46 -1.83 -4.67
N GLU A 91 -0.05 -2.65 -5.60
CA GLU A 91 0.43 -4.01 -5.83
C GLU A 91 1.95 -4.06 -6.06
N ASP A 92 2.49 -3.20 -6.91
CA ASP A 92 3.93 -3.08 -7.16
C ASP A 92 4.72 -2.79 -5.88
N TYR A 93 4.26 -1.83 -5.05
CA TYR A 93 4.86 -1.57 -3.74
C TYR A 93 4.79 -2.77 -2.80
N LEU A 94 3.63 -3.42 -2.66
CA LEU A 94 3.48 -4.58 -1.79
C LEU A 94 4.37 -5.73 -2.26
N SER A 95 4.51 -5.94 -3.57
CA SER A 95 5.38 -6.99 -4.10
C SER A 95 6.84 -6.77 -3.65
N LYS A 96 7.32 -5.52 -3.67
CA LYS A 96 8.68 -5.16 -3.25
C LYS A 96 8.90 -5.21 -1.74
N ILE A 97 7.84 -5.05 -0.95
CA ILE A 97 7.90 -5.02 0.52
C ILE A 97 7.69 -6.42 1.13
N LEU A 98 6.75 -7.19 0.58
CA LEU A 98 6.26 -8.43 1.18
C LEU A 98 6.80 -9.69 0.51
N TRP A 99 7.36 -9.56 -0.70
CA TRP A 99 7.73 -10.72 -1.49
C TRP A 99 9.11 -10.58 -2.10
N ASP A 100 10.06 -11.37 -1.58
CA ASP A 100 11.30 -11.67 -2.28
C ASP A 100 11.01 -12.64 -3.43
N SER A 101 10.41 -12.10 -4.49
CA SER A 101 10.00 -12.89 -5.65
C SER A 101 11.23 -13.59 -6.25
N PRO A 102 11.16 -14.93 -6.48
CA PRO A 102 12.21 -15.63 -7.21
C PRO A 102 12.31 -15.18 -8.68
N PHE A 103 11.34 -14.38 -9.14
CA PHE A 103 11.33 -13.73 -10.45
C PHE A 103 11.86 -12.27 -10.40
N GLY A 104 12.41 -11.84 -9.26
CA GLY A 104 12.76 -10.45 -8.97
C GLY A 104 13.81 -9.86 -9.91
N LYS A 105 13.38 -9.04 -10.87
CA LYS A 105 13.06 -7.62 -10.73
C LYS A 105 12.00 -7.37 -11.81
N GLY A 106 10.83 -6.84 -11.45
CA GLY A 106 9.84 -6.43 -12.46
C GLY A 106 10.50 -5.58 -13.54
N PHE A 107 10.09 -5.79 -14.79
CA PHE A 107 10.67 -5.23 -16.01
C PHE A 107 11.08 -3.75 -15.89
#